data_AF-A0A2T7TSU9-F1
#
_entry.id   AF-A0A2T7TSU9-F1
#
_cell.length_a   1.000
_cell.length_b   1.000
_cell.length_c   1.000
_cell.angle_alpha   90.00
_cell.angle_beta   90.00
_cell.angle_gamma   90.00
#
_symmetry.space_group_name_H-M   'P 1'
#
loop_
_entity.id
_entity.type
_entity.pdbx_description
1 polymer ?
#
loop_
_entity_poly.entity_id
_entity_poly.type
_entity_poly.pdbx_seq_one_letter_code
_entity_poly.pdbx_strand_id
1 'polypeptide(L)' 'MVKTWHSAPGGTYICPSCGAVYEVTLQRFSARDKDYACCECCDNVMAEWNDTEVPSFKLVEAPKMQGED' A
#
# COMPACT_ATOMS: atom_id res chain seq x y z
N MET A 1 -19.38 -12.10 -19.80
CA MET A 1 -18.23 -12.42 -18.94
C MET A 1 -17.45 -11.12 -18.76
N VAL A 2 -17.55 -10.47 -17.60
CA VAL A 2 -17.03 -9.10 -17.41
C VAL A 2 -15.51 -9.13 -17.26
N LYS A 3 -14.86 -8.66 -18.33
CA LYS A 3 -13.54 -8.03 -18.44
C LYS A 3 -12.61 -8.17 -17.24
N THR A 4 -11.60 -8.99 -17.42
CA THR A 4 -10.37 -9.09 -16.63
C THR A 4 -9.79 -7.72 -16.30
N TRP A 5 -9.73 -7.48 -15.00
CA TRP A 5 -9.02 -6.45 -14.25
C TRP A 5 -7.73 -6.01 -14.95
N HIS A 6 -7.71 -4.73 -15.32
CA HIS A 6 -6.49 -4.04 -15.71
C HIS A 6 -5.73 -3.77 -14.41
N SER A 7 -4.83 -4.67 -14.02
CA SER A 7 -3.80 -4.35 -13.02
C SER A 7 -2.95 -3.24 -13.63
N ALA A 8 -3.36 -1.99 -13.45
CA ALA A 8 -2.50 -0.86 -13.70
C ALA A 8 -1.27 -1.05 -12.80
N PRO A 9 -0.05 -0.80 -13.31
CA PRO A 9 1.17 -0.99 -12.53
C PRO A 9 1.05 -0.13 -11.29
N GLY A 10 0.86 -0.82 -10.18
CA GLY A 10 0.81 -0.23 -8.88
C GLY A 10 2.14 0.41 -8.58
N GLY A 11 2.16 1.73 -8.42
CA GLY A 11 3.40 2.46 -8.18
C GLY A 11 4.10 1.97 -6.92
N THR A 12 5.37 2.33 -6.76
CA THR A 12 6.12 2.03 -5.54
C THR A 12 5.98 3.18 -4.57
N TYR A 13 5.59 2.89 -3.33
CA TYR A 13 5.57 3.83 -2.22
C TYR A 13 6.75 3.56 -1.31
N ILE A 14 7.51 4.60 -0.98
CA ILE A 14 8.62 4.53 -0.06
C ILE A 14 8.23 5.30 1.19
N CYS A 15 8.24 4.65 2.34
CA CYS A 15 7.94 5.29 3.61
C CYS A 15 9.04 6.32 3.94
N PRO A 16 8.73 7.62 4.10
CA PRO A 16 9.73 8.63 4.42
C PRO A 16 10.27 8.53 5.85
N SER A 17 9.57 7.85 6.77
CA SER A 17 10.03 7.68 8.15
C SER A 17 11.12 6.62 8.29
N CYS A 18 10.90 5.42 7.74
CA CYS A 18 11.81 4.28 7.92
C CYS A 18 12.54 3.87 6.64
N GLY A 19 12.08 4.31 5.47
CA GLY A 19 12.64 3.91 4.17
C GLY A 19 12.14 2.56 3.65
N ALA A 20 11.07 2.00 4.22
CA ALA A 20 10.44 0.77 3.73
C ALA A 20 9.80 0.97 2.35
N VAL A 21 9.91 -0.03 1.47
CA VAL A 21 9.42 0.03 0.09
C VAL A 21 8.23 -0.89 -0.08
N TYR A 22 7.11 -0.32 -0.51
CA TYR A 22 5.85 -1.00 -0.73
C TYR A 22 5.44 -0.89 -2.20
N GLU A 23 4.94 -1.97 -2.77
CA GLU A 23 4.26 -1.97 -4.06
C GLU A 23 2.77 -1.67 -3.83
N VAL A 24 2.27 -0.59 -4.42
CA VAL A 24 0.92 -0.06 -4.19
C VAL A 24 0.02 -0.41 -5.36
N THR A 25 -0.79 -1.44 -5.23
CA THR A 25 -1.74 -1.83 -6.28
C THR A 25 -3.13 -1.28 -5.99
N LEU A 26 -3.79 -0.68 -6.97
CA LEU A 26 -5.17 -0.22 -6.81
C LEU A 26 -6.14 -1.34 -7.12
N GLN A 27 -6.94 -1.73 -6.14
CA GLN A 27 -8.01 -2.70 -6.29
C GLN A 27 -9.35 -1.99 -6.28
N ARG A 28 -10.18 -2.26 -7.28
CA ARG A 28 -11.50 -1.66 -7.38
C ARG A 28 -12.57 -2.57 -6.78
N PHE A 29 -13.21 -2.12 -5.72
CA PHE A 29 -14.31 -2.81 -5.07
C PHE A 29 -15.67 -2.36 -5.62
N SER A 30 -16.68 -3.20 -5.44
CA SER A 30 -18.07 -2.90 -5.82
C SER A 30 -18.75 -1.95 -4.84
N ALA A 31 -18.26 -1.88 -3.60
CA ALA A 31 -18.70 -0.97 -2.55
C ALA A 31 -17.58 0.01 -2.20
N ARG A 32 -17.94 1.16 -1.63
CA ARG A 32 -16.97 2.11 -1.06
C ARG A 32 -16.38 1.53 0.20
N ASP A 33 -15.07 1.63 0.31
CA ASP A 33 -14.33 1.22 1.48
C ASP A 33 -13.60 2.46 2.03
N LYS A 34 -13.69 2.63 3.34
CA LYS A 34 -13.02 3.73 4.03
C LYS A 34 -12.06 3.13 5.02
N ASP A 35 -10.78 3.21 4.68
CA ASP A 35 -9.73 2.63 5.50
C ASP A 35 -8.40 3.39 5.29
N TYR A 36 -7.38 3.00 6.04
CA TYR A 36 -6.06 3.62 6.01
C TYR A 36 -4.98 2.55 6.11
N ALA A 37 -3.88 2.77 5.38
CA ALA A 37 -2.71 1.93 5.46
C ALA A 37 -1.69 2.57 6.39
N CYS A 38 -1.24 1.81 7.38
CA CYS A 38 -0.09 2.15 8.21
C CYS A 38 1.14 1.37 7.77
N CYS A 39 2.31 1.96 7.97
CA CYS A 39 3.58 1.29 7.75
C CYS A 39 3.80 0.23 8.81
N GLU A 40 3.91 -1.04 8.40
CA GLU A 40 4.16 -2.17 9.29
C GLU A 40 5.45 -2.03 10.13
N CYS A 41 6.39 -1.17 9.73
CA CYS A 41 7.65 -0.97 10.47
C CYS A 41 7.63 0.20 11.45
N CYS A 42 6.88 1.27 11.18
CA CYS A 42 6.94 2.49 11.99
C CYS A 42 5.56 3.04 12.39
N ASP A 43 4.50 2.28 12.09
CA ASP A 43 3.08 2.58 12.35
C ASP A 43 2.58 3.93 11.79
N ASN A 44 3.40 4.61 10.96
CA ASN A 44 3.02 5.87 10.35
C ASN A 44 1.96 5.65 9.27
N VAL A 45 0.94 6.51 9.26
CA VAL A 45 -0.10 6.51 8.22
C VAL A 45 0.55 6.82 6.87
N MET A 46 0.48 5.85 5.97
CA MET A 46 1.05 5.93 4.63
C MET A 46 0.03 6.52 3.64
N ALA A 47 -1.22 6.10 3.74
CA ALA A 47 -2.32 6.54 2.89
C ALA A 47 -3.67 6.34 3.58
N GLU A 48 -4.64 7.18 3.25
CA GLU A 48 -6.04 7.07 3.67
C GLU A 48 -6.92 7.13 2.42
N TRP A 49 -7.98 6.32 2.37
CA TRP A 49 -8.93 6.29 1.26
C TRP A 49 -10.38 6.22 1.75
N ASN A 50 -11.30 6.68 0.90
CA ASN A 50 -12.74 6.65 1.16
C ASN A 50 -13.53 6.48 -0.15
N ASP A 51 -13.06 5.57 -0.99
CA ASP A 51 -13.56 5.38 -2.35
C ASP A 51 -13.77 3.89 -2.66
N THR A 52 -14.29 3.62 -3.86
CA THR A 52 -14.35 2.23 -4.37
C THR A 52 -12.99 1.71 -4.83
N GLU A 53 -11.96 2.56 -4.84
CA GLU A 53 -10.60 2.21 -5.23
C GLU A 53 -9.74 2.15 -3.98
N VAL A 54 -9.41 0.92 -3.59
CA VAL A 54 -8.64 0.62 -2.38
C VAL A 54 -7.19 0.35 -2.78
N PRO A 55 -6.23 1.16 -2.31
CA PRO A 55 -4.82 0.87 -2.47
C PRO A 55 -4.39 -0.28 -1.55
N SER A 56 -3.86 -1.33 -2.15
CA SER A 56 -3.24 -2.46 -1.45
C SER A 56 -1.72 -2.27 -1.43
N PHE A 57 -1.15 -2.15 -0.24
CA PHE A 57 0.28 -2.00 0.01
C PHE A 57 0.88 -3.37 0.27
N LYS A 58 1.79 -3.81 -0.59
CA LYS A 58 2.55 -5.05 -0.39
C LYS A 58 4.01 -4.69 -0.08
N LEU A 59 4.50 -5.09 1.09
CA LEU A 59 5.90 -4.87 1.44
C LEU A 59 6.80 -5.65 0.47
N VAL A 60 7.63 -4.92 -0.28
CA VAL A 60 8.59 -5.50 -1.24
C VAL A 60 10.00 -5.45 -0.66
N GLU A 61 10.37 -4.35 -0.04
CA GLU A 61 11.66 -4.20 0.64
C GLU A 61 11.44 -3.64 2.05
N ALA A 62 11.90 -4.39 3.04
CA ALA A 62 11.94 -3.94 4.42
C ALA A 62 12.85 -2.70 4.56
N PRO A 63 12.57 -1.78 5.49
CA PRO A 63 13.43 -0.63 5.70
C PRO A 63 14.83 -1.11 6.07
N LYS A 64 15.86 -0.43 5.55
CA LYS A 64 17.26 -0.67 5.93
C LYS A 64 17.54 -0.15 7.35
N MET A 65 16.81 -0.65 8.33
CA MET A 65 17.22 -0.58 9.73
C MET A 65 17.99 -1.87 10.01
N GLN A 66 19.30 -1.81 9.76
CA GLN A 66 20.22 -2.87 10.16
C GLN A 66 20.32 -2.90 11.70
N GLY A 67 19.87 -4.00 12.35
CA GLY A 67 20.18 -4.37 13.75
C GLY A 67 19.67 -3.41 14.83
N GLU A 68 19.55 -3.75 16.11
CA GLU A 68 20.04 -4.88 16.93
C GLU A 68 19.38 -4.77 18.34
N ASP A 69 18.84 -5.88 18.86
CA ASP A 69 19.24 -6.54 20.14
C ASP A 69 18.53 -7.91 20.25
#